data_AF-A0A350ID99-F1
#
_entry.id   AF-A0A350ID99-F1
#
_cell.length_a   1.000
_cell.length_b   1.000
_cell.length_c   1.000
_cell.angle_alpha   90.00
_cell.angle_beta   90.00
_cell.angle_gamma   90.00
#
_symmetry.space_group_name_H-M   'P 1'
#
loop_
_entity.id
_entity.type
_entity.pdbx_description
1 polymer ?
#
loop_
_entity_poly.entity_id
_entity_poly.type
_entity_poly.pdbx_seq_one_letter_code
_entity_poly.pdbx_strand_id
1 'polypeptide(L)'
;MKSFRDTLNLYQEHIYGVFEATHTYHYPSHMVNPTVVTNRIIYISNAVDQFDTLKSSELLCLPQDEADLYSNDRADDVKYITERENHRKKVLEKDRRNFLSKFPPVLQEIIKDDNTLLYIDHGIEGWDNILFDRVCEIFDIPKERIRWLTSCYKFNNNETHPMGDNVIFINYFEKIMADQCADESMNFKANFEFQMEHYKNKKKRPMLCTSYMRRRRFPRTFMALMLNHNNLLKHMYWSLGTLVDGQTDFKAVEYQIGRLEKWSNSKWNSPLEVADFDWLRSIDKNITCDSNTLVDNLAYGNSSITWKHMWNTKFALVHETMPNGLEPIFKGFDHIPFLSEKAYKPFATGQLFVMHGCVGTVRALRDQGYDVFDDIISHDYDLVEDGIERAKKICTEVKRLSMIPDNEWEDILKSLIPRFEYNFNHLSQVRHNVLRVHVNDPKDRTIQ
;
A
#
# COMPACT_ATOMS: atom_id res chain seq x y z
N MET A 1 -2.60 9.65 22.71
CA MET A 1 -2.05 8.29 22.62
C MET A 1 -0.55 8.35 22.84
N LYS A 2 0.00 7.69 23.88
CA LYS A 2 1.45 7.51 23.97
C LYS A 2 1.80 6.37 23.01
N SER A 3 2.25 6.69 21.80
CA SER A 3 2.76 5.69 20.88
C SER A 3 3.89 4.92 21.59
N PHE A 4 3.90 3.60 21.46
CA PHE A 4 5.11 2.83 21.69
C PHE A 4 6.20 3.50 20.84
N ARG A 5 7.25 4.01 21.49
CA ARG A 5 8.38 4.66 20.79
C ARG A 5 9.43 3.61 20.49
N ASP A 6 9.02 2.54 19.86
CA ASP A 6 9.94 1.54 19.32
C ASP A 6 10.93 2.25 18.40
N THR A 7 12.22 2.11 18.71
CA THR A 7 13.28 2.84 18.01
C THR A 7 14.38 1.87 17.60
N LEU A 8 14.53 1.68 16.30
CA LEU A 8 15.60 0.98 15.62
C LEU A 8 16.69 1.99 15.27
N ASN A 9 17.85 1.87 15.90
CA ASN A 9 19.03 2.67 15.58
C ASN A 9 19.94 1.87 14.66
N LEU A 10 20.22 2.39 13.47
CA LEU A 10 21.20 1.79 12.54
C LEU A 10 22.60 2.31 12.83
N TYR A 11 23.62 1.44 12.77
CA TYR A 11 25.02 1.79 13.03
C TYR A 11 25.91 1.55 11.80
N GLN A 12 26.46 0.35 11.66
CA GLN A 12 27.42 0.01 10.61
C GLN A 12 26.69 -0.66 9.45
N GLU A 13 26.84 -0.10 8.25
CA GLU A 13 26.48 -0.78 7.01
C GLU A 13 27.60 -1.76 6.63
N HIS A 14 27.29 -3.05 6.58
CA HIS A 14 28.27 -4.09 6.22
C HIS A 14 28.34 -4.30 4.71
N ILE A 15 27.17 -4.26 4.07
CA ILE A 15 26.96 -4.27 2.62
C ILE A 15 25.74 -3.38 2.34
N TYR A 16 25.59 -2.92 1.11
CA TYR A 16 24.49 -2.03 0.72
C TYR A 16 23.13 -2.52 1.22
N GLY A 17 22.48 -1.73 2.09
CA GLY A 17 21.18 -2.00 2.68
C GLY A 17 21.17 -3.02 3.83
N VAL A 18 22.32 -3.42 4.37
CA VAL A 18 22.42 -4.34 5.52
C VAL A 18 23.23 -3.72 6.64
N PHE A 19 22.56 -3.52 7.77
CA PHE A 19 23.07 -2.75 8.89
C PHE A 19 23.13 -3.60 10.16
N GLU A 20 24.19 -3.41 10.95
CA GLU A 20 24.11 -3.69 12.38
C GLU A 20 23.24 -2.62 13.05
N ALA A 21 22.30 -3.05 13.88
CA ALA A 21 21.30 -2.18 14.50
C ALA A 21 21.00 -2.60 15.94
N THR A 22 20.27 -1.74 16.65
CA THR A 22 19.66 -2.06 17.94
C THR A 22 18.22 -1.59 17.95
N HIS A 23 17.32 -2.39 18.50
CA HIS A 23 15.94 -1.99 18.74
C HIS A 23 15.77 -1.78 20.24
N THR A 24 15.30 -0.58 20.60
CA THR A 24 14.89 -0.23 21.95
C THR A 24 13.37 -0.27 22.05
N TYR A 25 12.87 -1.26 22.78
CA TYR A 25 11.46 -1.35 23.16
C TYR A 25 11.18 -0.47 24.38
N HIS A 26 10.06 0.24 24.35
CA HIS A 26 9.56 0.96 25.52
C HIS A 26 8.34 0.23 26.08
N TYR A 27 8.56 -0.73 26.99
CA TYR A 27 7.45 -1.43 27.63
C TYR A 27 6.72 -0.51 28.62
N PRO A 28 5.37 -0.45 28.58
CA PRO A 28 4.59 0.18 29.63
C PRO A 28 4.66 -0.71 30.87
N SER A 29 5.68 -0.52 31.72
CA SER A 29 5.61 -1.06 33.07
C SER A 29 4.67 -0.16 33.89
N HIS A 30 3.88 -0.76 34.78
CA HIS A 30 3.12 0.00 35.80
C HIS A 30 4.03 0.72 36.81
N MET A 31 5.35 0.71 36.60
CA MET A 31 6.34 1.40 37.40
C MET A 31 6.87 2.63 36.68
N VAL A 32 7.32 3.61 37.46
CA VAL A 32 7.70 4.97 37.05
C VAL A 32 8.83 5.02 36.01
N ASN A 33 9.51 3.89 35.73
CA ASN A 33 10.56 3.77 34.73
C ASN A 33 10.26 2.63 33.73
N PRO A 34 10.21 2.88 32.41
CA PRO A 34 10.09 1.83 31.40
C PRO A 34 11.35 0.96 31.39
N THR A 35 11.19 -0.36 31.27
CA THR A 35 12.32 -1.30 31.08
C THR A 35 12.80 -1.18 29.64
N VAL A 36 14.09 -0.88 29.46
CA VAL A 36 14.78 -0.81 28.16
C VAL A 36 15.39 -2.19 27.88
N VAL A 37 14.99 -2.80 26.77
CA VAL A 37 15.62 -4.03 26.26
C VAL A 37 16.29 -3.70 24.93
N THR A 38 17.59 -3.95 24.83
CA THR A 38 18.38 -3.69 23.63
C THR A 38 18.85 -5.03 23.06
N ASN A 39 18.31 -5.40 21.90
CA ASN A 39 18.75 -6.59 21.17
C ASN A 39 19.78 -6.21 20.11
N ARG A 40 20.76 -7.09 19.88
CA ARG A 40 21.63 -7.02 18.69
C ARG A 40 20.81 -7.41 17.46
N ILE A 41 20.87 -6.58 16.41
CA ILE A 41 20.04 -6.76 15.22
C ILE A 41 20.91 -6.68 13.97
N ILE A 42 20.58 -7.52 13.00
CA ILE A 42 20.90 -7.26 11.60
C ILE A 42 19.63 -6.82 10.88
N TYR A 43 19.65 -5.61 10.33
CA TYR A 43 18.54 -5.02 9.60
C TYR A 43 18.83 -5.00 8.10
N ILE A 44 17.95 -5.60 7.31
CA ILE A 44 18.05 -5.67 5.84
C ILE A 44 16.97 -4.73 5.26
N SER A 45 17.36 -3.52 4.88
CA SER A 45 16.45 -2.47 4.38
C SER A 45 16.00 -2.67 2.93
N ASN A 46 16.73 -3.47 2.16
CA ASN A 46 16.51 -3.73 0.74
C ASN A 46 16.26 -5.23 0.49
N ALA A 47 15.57 -5.90 1.42
CA ALA A 47 15.45 -7.36 1.41
C ALA A 47 14.83 -7.89 0.10
N VAL A 48 13.82 -7.19 -0.44
CA VAL A 48 13.17 -7.53 -1.72
C VAL A 48 14.15 -7.48 -2.89
N ASP A 49 15.15 -6.59 -2.88
CA ASP A 49 16.17 -6.53 -3.94
C ASP A 49 17.19 -7.68 -3.82
N GLN A 50 17.45 -8.14 -2.60
CA GLN A 50 18.47 -9.14 -2.31
C GLN A 50 17.99 -10.58 -2.50
N PHE A 51 16.71 -10.86 -2.24
CA PHE A 51 16.16 -12.22 -2.19
C PHE A 51 14.95 -12.34 -3.11
N ASP A 52 15.05 -13.21 -4.12
CA ASP A 52 13.97 -13.44 -5.08
C ASP A 52 12.75 -14.09 -4.43
N THR A 53 12.93 -14.88 -3.36
CA THR A 53 11.84 -15.41 -2.54
C THR A 53 10.96 -14.30 -1.97
N LEU A 54 11.51 -13.12 -1.70
CA LEU A 54 10.79 -11.98 -1.13
C LEU A 54 10.11 -11.10 -2.19
N LYS A 55 10.05 -11.53 -3.45
CA LYS A 55 9.42 -10.80 -4.58
C LYS A 55 8.04 -11.34 -4.99
N SER A 56 7.58 -12.42 -4.38
CA SER A 56 6.26 -12.97 -4.65
C SER A 56 5.66 -13.63 -3.41
N SER A 57 4.41 -13.29 -3.08
CA SER A 57 3.66 -14.00 -2.03
C SER A 57 3.48 -15.49 -2.36
N GLU A 58 3.49 -15.88 -3.65
CA GLU A 58 3.43 -17.30 -4.06
C GLU A 58 4.58 -18.14 -3.48
N LEU A 59 5.72 -17.51 -3.19
CA LEU A 59 6.91 -18.16 -2.64
C LEU A 59 6.92 -18.18 -1.10
N LEU A 60 6.03 -17.40 -0.47
CA LEU A 60 6.01 -17.15 0.96
C LEU A 60 4.81 -17.75 1.69
N CYS A 61 3.69 -17.99 1.00
CA CYS A 61 2.53 -18.66 1.59
C CYS A 61 2.52 -20.18 1.33
N LEU A 62 1.52 -20.89 1.83
CA LEU A 62 1.40 -22.32 1.55
C LEU A 62 1.08 -22.50 0.05
N PRO A 63 1.53 -23.60 -0.58
CA PRO A 63 1.28 -23.82 -1.99
C PRO A 63 -0.22 -24.05 -2.32
N GLN A 64 -1.01 -24.45 -1.32
CA GLN A 64 -2.46 -24.51 -1.39
C GLN A 64 -3.16 -23.17 -1.10
N ASP A 65 -2.47 -22.19 -0.50
CA ASP A 65 -3.03 -20.87 -0.34
C ASP A 65 -3.11 -20.25 -1.73
N GLU A 66 -4.27 -19.72 -2.11
CA GLU A 66 -4.38 -18.99 -3.36
C GLU A 66 -3.51 -17.74 -3.24
N ALA A 67 -2.33 -17.79 -3.86
CA ALA A 67 -1.37 -16.70 -3.79
C ALA A 67 -1.80 -15.54 -4.69
N ASP A 68 -1.14 -14.38 -4.53
CA ASP A 68 -1.50 -13.12 -5.18
C ASP A 68 -2.08 -13.28 -6.60
N LEU A 69 -3.40 -13.15 -6.63
CA LEU A 69 -4.23 -12.38 -7.56
C LEU A 69 -4.15 -12.60 -9.09
N TYR A 70 -3.19 -13.34 -9.64
CA TYR A 70 -2.98 -13.34 -11.11
C TYR A 70 -2.63 -14.68 -11.71
N SER A 71 -2.54 -15.75 -10.93
CA SER A 71 -2.35 -17.08 -11.49
C SER A 71 -3.70 -17.66 -11.94
N ASN A 72 -3.73 -18.04 -13.21
CA ASN A 72 -4.86 -18.70 -13.86
C ASN A 72 -5.37 -19.87 -12.99
N ASP A 73 -6.70 -19.96 -12.78
CA ASP A 73 -7.44 -21.04 -12.09
C ASP A 73 -6.74 -22.41 -12.13
N ARG A 74 -5.80 -22.65 -11.21
CA ARG A 74 -5.10 -23.93 -11.05
C ARG A 74 -4.82 -24.27 -9.58
N ALA A 75 -5.41 -23.55 -8.62
CA ALA A 75 -5.20 -23.79 -7.20
C ALA A 75 -5.55 -25.24 -6.79
N ASP A 76 -6.49 -25.88 -7.48
CA ASP A 76 -6.90 -27.28 -7.25
C ASP A 76 -6.19 -28.31 -8.13
N ASP A 77 -5.31 -27.88 -9.05
CA ASP A 77 -4.53 -28.79 -9.89
C ASP A 77 -3.29 -29.24 -9.12
N VAL A 78 -3.29 -30.50 -8.68
CA VAL A 78 -2.16 -31.16 -7.99
C VAL A 78 -0.84 -30.93 -8.73
N LYS A 79 -0.88 -30.84 -10.07
CA LYS A 79 0.29 -30.53 -10.88
C LYS A 79 0.80 -29.12 -10.64
N TYR A 80 -0.08 -28.13 -10.55
CA TYR A 80 0.27 -26.73 -10.30
C TYR A 80 0.82 -26.52 -8.88
N ILE A 81 0.19 -27.11 -7.86
CA ILE A 81 0.70 -27.09 -6.47
C ILE A 81 2.13 -27.65 -6.42
N THR A 82 2.37 -28.78 -7.10
CA THR A 82 3.68 -29.43 -7.16
C THR A 82 4.71 -28.57 -7.90
N GLU A 83 4.34 -27.99 -9.05
CA GLU A 83 5.19 -27.08 -9.82
C GLU A 83 5.57 -25.84 -9.00
N ARG A 84 4.62 -25.28 -8.25
CA ARG A 84 4.82 -24.13 -7.36
C ARG A 84 5.79 -24.45 -6.23
N GLU A 85 5.62 -25.57 -5.54
CA GLU A 85 6.58 -25.99 -4.49
C GLU A 85 7.98 -26.24 -5.05
N ASN A 86 8.09 -26.85 -6.23
CA ASN A 86 9.38 -27.07 -6.87
C ASN A 86 10.05 -25.76 -7.26
N HIS A 87 9.27 -24.80 -7.79
CA HIS A 87 9.77 -23.47 -8.09
C HIS A 87 10.27 -22.76 -6.82
N ARG A 88 9.48 -22.78 -5.75
CA ARG A 88 9.86 -22.21 -4.45
C ARG A 88 11.18 -22.78 -3.93
N LYS A 89 11.32 -24.11 -3.89
CA LYS A 89 12.56 -24.77 -3.44
C LYS A 89 13.78 -24.31 -4.25
N LYS A 90 13.64 -24.24 -5.58
CA LYS A 90 14.70 -23.77 -6.48
C LYS A 90 15.11 -22.32 -6.20
N VAL A 91 14.14 -21.44 -5.95
CA VAL A 91 14.42 -20.03 -5.63
C VAL A 91 15.08 -19.91 -4.27
N LEU A 92 14.63 -20.65 -3.26
CA LEU A 92 15.25 -20.68 -1.93
C LEU A 92 16.69 -21.19 -1.95
N GLU A 93 16.98 -22.25 -2.71
CA GLU A 93 18.37 -22.73 -2.89
C GLU A 93 19.26 -21.69 -3.58
N LYS A 94 18.69 -20.88 -4.48
CA LYS A 94 19.40 -19.75 -5.09
C LYS A 94 19.67 -18.66 -4.05
N ASP A 95 18.67 -18.29 -3.26
CA ASP A 95 18.79 -17.24 -2.25
C ASP A 95 19.70 -17.64 -1.08
N ARG A 96 19.66 -18.89 -0.63
CA ARG A 96 20.62 -19.44 0.34
C ARG A 96 22.05 -19.38 -0.19
N ARG A 97 22.27 -19.73 -1.46
CA ARG A 97 23.61 -19.58 -2.09
C ARG A 97 24.02 -18.11 -2.23
N ASN A 98 23.09 -17.22 -2.56
CA ASN A 98 23.36 -15.79 -2.62
C ASN A 98 23.75 -15.24 -1.26
N PHE A 99 23.03 -15.62 -0.19
CA PHE A 99 23.38 -15.28 1.19
C PHE A 99 24.81 -15.72 1.53
N LEU A 100 25.12 -17.01 1.34
CA LEU A 100 26.45 -17.56 1.66
C LEU A 100 27.60 -16.97 0.84
N SER A 101 27.34 -16.45 -0.35
CA SER A 101 28.37 -15.91 -1.26
C SER A 101 28.51 -14.39 -1.22
N LYS A 102 27.42 -13.65 -1.03
CA LYS A 102 27.42 -12.17 -1.07
C LYS A 102 27.56 -11.54 0.31
N PHE A 103 27.15 -12.22 1.38
CA PHE A 103 27.28 -11.68 2.73
C PHE A 103 28.68 -11.99 3.25
N PRO A 104 29.39 -11.02 3.88
CA PRO A 104 30.69 -11.29 4.50
C PRO A 104 30.61 -12.43 5.52
N PRO A 105 31.61 -13.33 5.63
CA PRO A 105 31.58 -14.45 6.58
C PRO A 105 31.28 -14.01 8.03
N VAL A 106 31.86 -12.89 8.48
CA VAL A 106 31.60 -12.30 9.79
C VAL A 106 30.11 -11.97 9.98
N LEU A 107 29.45 -11.44 8.95
CA LEU A 107 28.03 -11.12 9.01
C LEU A 107 27.16 -12.38 9.04
N GLN A 108 27.56 -13.43 8.31
CA GLN A 108 26.89 -14.73 8.36
C GLN A 108 26.97 -15.34 9.78
N GLU A 109 28.14 -15.25 10.43
CA GLU A 109 28.32 -15.69 11.82
C GLU A 109 27.44 -14.89 12.78
N ILE A 110 27.37 -13.56 12.63
CA ILE A 110 26.51 -12.70 13.47
C ILE A 110 25.03 -13.07 13.29
N ILE A 111 24.57 -13.30 12.06
CA ILE A 111 23.18 -13.71 11.78
C ILE A 111 22.89 -15.10 12.38
N LYS A 112 23.88 -16.00 12.43
CA LYS A 112 23.71 -17.32 13.03
C LYS A 112 23.78 -17.34 14.57
N ASP A 113 24.28 -16.28 15.20
CA ASP A 113 24.27 -16.14 16.66
C ASP A 113 22.85 -16.14 17.22
N ASP A 114 22.61 -16.96 18.24
CA ASP A 114 21.28 -17.13 18.86
C ASP A 114 20.75 -15.86 19.53
N ASN A 115 21.62 -14.90 19.88
CA ASN A 115 21.26 -13.63 20.49
C ASN A 115 21.03 -12.50 19.47
N THR A 116 21.15 -12.79 18.17
CA THR A 116 20.90 -11.82 17.10
C THR A 116 19.50 -11.98 16.52
N LEU A 117 18.75 -10.88 16.44
CA LEU A 117 17.50 -10.84 15.67
C LEU A 117 17.77 -10.36 14.23
N LEU A 118 17.03 -10.92 13.28
CA LEU A 118 17.08 -10.54 11.87
C LEU A 118 15.83 -9.75 11.50
N TYR A 119 16.01 -8.47 11.17
CA TYR A 119 14.92 -7.58 10.77
C TYR A 119 14.90 -7.50 9.24
N ILE A 120 13.77 -7.89 8.66
CA ILE A 120 13.56 -7.92 7.21
C ILE A 120 12.60 -6.79 6.88
N ASP A 121 13.09 -5.77 6.18
CA ASP A 121 12.26 -4.71 5.64
C ASP A 121 11.52 -5.19 4.41
N HIS A 122 10.20 -5.29 4.56
CA HIS A 122 9.27 -5.62 3.50
C HIS A 122 8.17 -4.55 3.39
N GLY A 123 8.45 -3.32 3.85
CA GLY A 123 7.46 -2.24 3.87
C GLY A 123 6.95 -1.81 2.49
N ILE A 124 7.73 -2.07 1.43
CA ILE A 124 7.36 -1.75 0.05
C ILE A 124 6.23 -2.64 -0.50
N GLU A 125 6.00 -3.80 0.11
CA GLU A 125 4.99 -4.77 -0.31
C GLU A 125 3.94 -4.99 0.80
N GLY A 126 2.74 -5.39 0.40
CA GLY A 126 1.56 -5.48 1.26
C GLY A 126 1.10 -6.90 1.58
N TRP A 127 2.02 -7.85 1.69
CA TRP A 127 1.66 -9.26 1.87
C TRP A 127 1.30 -9.57 3.32
N ASP A 128 0.16 -10.24 3.50
CA ASP A 128 -0.44 -10.56 4.80
C ASP A 128 -0.50 -12.07 5.13
N ASN A 129 -0.02 -12.93 4.23
CA ASN A 129 -0.07 -14.40 4.34
C ASN A 129 1.33 -15.06 4.42
N ILE A 130 2.27 -14.41 5.10
CA ILE A 130 3.68 -14.84 5.14
C ILE A 130 3.91 -16.02 6.07
N LEU A 131 4.49 -17.11 5.56
CA LEU A 131 5.05 -18.17 6.38
C LEU A 131 6.52 -17.86 6.72
N PHE A 132 6.77 -17.41 7.95
CA PHE A 132 8.13 -17.06 8.37
C PHE A 132 9.12 -18.21 8.31
N ASP A 133 8.67 -19.46 8.44
CA ASP A 133 9.53 -20.64 8.27
C ASP A 133 10.17 -20.68 6.87
N ARG A 134 9.45 -20.24 5.83
CA ARG A 134 9.99 -20.16 4.45
C ARG A 134 11.11 -19.14 4.34
N VAL A 135 10.97 -18.01 5.00
CA VAL A 135 12.00 -16.96 5.01
C VAL A 135 13.23 -17.43 5.80
N CYS A 136 13.00 -18.14 6.91
CA CYS A 136 14.05 -18.74 7.74
C CYS A 136 14.92 -19.75 6.97
N GLU A 137 14.37 -20.47 6.00
CA GLU A 137 15.11 -21.40 5.14
C GLU A 137 16.29 -20.73 4.41
N ILE A 138 16.24 -19.41 4.14
CA ILE A 138 17.32 -18.66 3.49
C ILE A 138 18.55 -18.56 4.41
N PHE A 139 18.32 -18.26 5.70
CA PHE A 139 19.35 -17.88 6.66
C PHE A 139 19.75 -19.01 7.61
N ASP A 140 18.97 -20.09 7.66
CA ASP A 140 19.17 -21.23 8.55
C ASP A 140 19.01 -20.85 10.04
N ILE A 141 17.93 -20.11 10.34
CA ILE A 141 17.63 -19.58 11.67
C ILE A 141 16.20 -19.96 12.10
N PRO A 142 15.87 -20.01 13.40
CA PRO A 142 14.50 -20.24 13.85
C PRO A 142 13.62 -18.98 13.68
N LYS A 143 12.31 -19.18 13.45
CA LYS A 143 11.34 -18.10 13.16
C LYS A 143 11.22 -17.05 14.24
N GLU A 144 11.51 -17.40 15.49
CA GLU A 144 11.48 -16.52 16.65
C GLU A 144 12.54 -15.41 16.56
N ARG A 145 13.57 -15.60 15.71
CA ARG A 145 14.63 -14.59 15.46
C ARG A 145 14.31 -13.63 14.32
N ILE A 146 13.24 -13.86 13.54
CA ILE A 146 12.81 -12.91 12.51
C ILE A 146 11.92 -11.82 13.10
N ARG A 147 12.15 -10.58 12.68
CA ARG A 147 11.15 -9.51 12.74
C ARG A 147 10.87 -9.02 11.33
N TRP A 148 9.59 -8.97 10.99
CA TRP A 148 9.10 -8.63 9.66
C TRP A 148 8.52 -7.23 9.69
N LEU A 149 9.13 -6.31 8.95
CA LEU A 149 8.67 -4.94 8.86
C LEU A 149 7.75 -4.80 7.65
N THR A 150 6.55 -4.26 7.84
CA THR A 150 5.52 -4.17 6.79
C THR A 150 4.75 -2.85 6.85
N SER A 151 4.17 -2.42 5.72
CA SER A 151 3.21 -1.31 5.66
C SER A 151 1.75 -1.77 5.79
N CYS A 152 1.50 -3.05 6.11
CA CYS A 152 0.19 -3.54 6.52
C CYS A 152 -0.17 -2.98 7.90
N TYR A 153 -1.19 -2.14 7.96
CA TYR A 153 -1.58 -1.37 9.12
C TYR A 153 -2.47 -2.16 10.07
N LYS A 154 -2.05 -2.24 11.33
CA LYS A 154 -2.79 -2.90 12.40
C LYS A 154 -3.73 -1.94 13.12
N PHE A 155 -5.00 -2.30 13.22
CA PHE A 155 -6.05 -1.48 13.84
C PHE A 155 -5.91 -1.24 15.35
N ASN A 156 -5.26 -2.15 16.09
CA ASN A 156 -5.31 -2.13 17.55
C ASN A 156 -3.93 -2.32 18.17
N ASN A 157 -3.49 -1.40 19.03
CA ASN A 157 -2.15 -1.43 19.63
C ASN A 157 -1.97 -2.57 20.66
N ASN A 158 -3.06 -3.09 21.23
CA ASN A 158 -3.02 -4.06 22.34
C ASN A 158 -3.18 -5.53 21.92
N GLU A 159 -3.38 -5.80 20.63
CA GLU A 159 -3.52 -7.17 20.10
C GLU A 159 -2.23 -7.60 19.42
N THR A 160 -2.02 -8.88 19.14
CA THR A 160 -0.95 -9.30 18.23
C THR A 160 -1.28 -8.82 16.81
N HIS A 161 -0.29 -8.48 15.97
CA HIS A 161 -0.57 -8.22 14.56
C HIS A 161 -1.29 -9.45 13.98
N PRO A 162 -2.27 -9.35 13.07
CA PRO A 162 -2.99 -10.55 12.60
C PRO A 162 -2.08 -11.62 11.98
N MET A 163 -0.89 -11.23 11.50
CA MET A 163 0.18 -12.11 11.01
C MET A 163 1.10 -12.71 12.10
N GLY A 164 0.97 -12.30 13.36
CA GLY A 164 1.77 -12.79 14.50
C GLY A 164 2.68 -11.74 15.16
N ASP A 165 3.30 -12.12 16.29
CA ASP A 165 4.12 -11.25 17.15
C ASP A 165 5.45 -10.80 16.52
N ASN A 166 5.85 -11.45 15.42
CA ASN A 166 7.07 -11.13 14.69
C ASN A 166 6.91 -9.92 13.75
N VAL A 167 5.70 -9.35 13.62
CA VAL A 167 5.44 -8.29 12.64
C VAL A 167 5.46 -6.90 13.29
N ILE A 168 6.16 -5.98 12.64
CA ILE A 168 6.31 -4.58 13.04
C ILE A 168 5.78 -3.70 11.91
N PHE A 169 4.79 -2.86 12.22
CA PHE A 169 4.32 -1.87 11.26
C PHE A 169 5.34 -0.75 11.07
N ILE A 170 5.59 -0.40 9.80
CA ILE A 170 6.41 0.74 9.41
C ILE A 170 5.65 1.65 8.45
N ASN A 171 5.87 2.96 8.57
CA ASN A 171 5.21 3.96 7.75
C ASN A 171 5.98 4.28 6.46
N TYR A 172 6.43 3.23 5.75
CA TYR A 172 7.34 3.35 4.59
C TYR A 172 6.81 4.32 3.52
N PHE A 173 5.57 4.12 3.06
CA PHE A 173 4.97 4.95 2.01
C PHE A 173 4.60 6.35 2.47
N GLU A 174 4.19 6.51 3.73
CA GLU A 174 3.98 7.83 4.33
C GLU A 174 5.29 8.63 4.30
N LYS A 175 6.40 7.98 4.68
CA LYS A 175 7.73 8.58 4.69
C LYS A 175 8.22 8.91 3.28
N ILE A 176 8.02 8.03 2.31
CA ILE A 176 8.32 8.33 0.89
C ILE A 176 7.56 9.57 0.41
N MET A 177 6.29 9.70 0.78
CA MET A 177 5.51 10.89 0.40
C MET A 177 5.98 12.14 1.15
N ALA A 178 6.34 12.04 2.42
CA ALA A 178 6.93 13.12 3.20
C ALA A 178 8.25 13.62 2.60
N ASP A 179 9.14 12.69 2.20
CA ASP A 179 10.43 13.02 1.59
C ASP A 179 10.24 13.73 0.25
N GLN A 180 9.28 13.31 -0.57
CA GLN A 180 8.92 14.02 -1.81
C GLN A 180 8.33 15.41 -1.55
N CYS A 181 7.59 15.60 -0.46
CA CYS A 181 7.10 16.92 -0.08
C CYS A 181 8.22 17.87 0.37
N ALA A 182 9.27 17.31 0.99
CA ALA A 182 10.43 18.04 1.46
C ALA A 182 11.48 18.32 0.37
N ASP A 183 11.51 17.53 -0.71
CA ASP A 183 12.42 17.74 -1.83
C ASP A 183 11.97 18.93 -2.70
N GLU A 184 12.68 20.05 -2.57
CA GLU A 184 12.42 21.27 -3.33
C GLU A 184 12.48 21.07 -4.85
N SER A 185 13.29 20.11 -5.34
CA SER A 185 13.39 19.82 -6.77
C SER A 185 12.10 19.23 -7.35
N MET A 186 11.25 18.64 -6.51
CA MET A 186 9.97 18.07 -6.90
C MET A 186 8.82 19.08 -6.91
N ASN A 187 9.04 20.30 -6.40
CA ASN A 187 8.07 21.40 -6.38
C ASN A 187 6.72 21.07 -5.70
N PHE A 188 6.66 20.05 -4.83
CA PHE A 188 5.41 19.65 -4.15
C PHE A 188 4.80 20.80 -3.34
N LYS A 189 5.63 21.43 -2.49
CA LYS A 189 5.20 22.56 -1.68
C LYS A 189 4.69 23.74 -2.51
N ALA A 190 5.41 24.11 -3.57
CA ALA A 190 4.98 25.20 -4.46
C ALA A 190 3.65 24.88 -5.16
N ASN A 191 3.47 23.65 -5.63
CA ASN A 191 2.23 23.23 -6.27
C ASN A 191 1.06 23.09 -5.29
N PHE A 192 1.33 22.71 -4.05
CA PHE A 192 0.35 22.72 -2.95
C PHE A 192 -0.07 24.15 -2.61
N GLU A 193 0.87 25.08 -2.44
CA GLU A 193 0.57 26.50 -2.21
C GLU A 193 -0.25 27.10 -3.36
N PHE A 194 0.09 26.74 -4.60
CA PHE A 194 -0.69 27.13 -5.77
C PHE A 194 -2.12 26.57 -5.76
N GLN A 195 -2.31 25.33 -5.29
CA GLN A 195 -3.64 24.74 -5.08
C GLN A 195 -4.42 25.50 -4.01
N MET A 196 -3.77 25.90 -2.90
CA MET A 196 -4.40 26.73 -1.86
C MET A 196 -4.84 28.08 -2.42
N GLU A 197 -4.02 28.73 -3.25
CA GLU A 197 -4.41 29.97 -3.93
C GLU A 197 -5.61 29.77 -4.87
N HIS A 198 -5.70 28.63 -5.57
CA HIS A 198 -6.90 28.30 -6.33
C HIS A 198 -8.15 28.18 -5.44
N TYR A 199 -8.04 27.63 -4.24
CA TYR A 199 -9.16 27.58 -3.29
C TYR A 199 -9.51 28.97 -2.75
N LYS A 200 -8.53 29.79 -2.36
CA LYS A 200 -8.77 31.18 -1.88
C LYS A 200 -9.55 32.01 -2.90
N ASN A 201 -9.20 31.84 -4.17
CA ASN A 201 -9.80 32.53 -5.31
C ASN A 201 -11.06 31.85 -5.87
N LYS A 202 -11.57 30.78 -5.23
CA LYS A 202 -12.74 30.03 -5.69
C LYS A 202 -12.65 29.61 -7.16
N LYS A 203 -11.49 29.10 -7.58
CA LYS A 203 -11.30 28.63 -8.96
C LYS A 203 -12.29 27.49 -9.26
N LYS A 204 -13.06 27.67 -10.32
CA LYS A 204 -13.93 26.62 -10.91
C LYS A 204 -13.14 25.34 -11.22
N ARG A 205 -13.68 24.19 -10.80
CA ARG A 205 -13.10 22.86 -11.03
C ARG A 205 -13.89 22.17 -12.14
N PRO A 206 -13.33 22.00 -13.35
CA PRO A 206 -14.08 21.46 -14.50
C PRO A 206 -14.40 19.97 -14.38
N MET A 207 -13.68 19.24 -13.53
CA MET A 207 -13.89 17.81 -13.32
C MET A 207 -14.29 17.53 -11.87
N LEU A 208 -15.03 16.44 -11.66
CA LEU A 208 -15.45 15.99 -10.34
C LEU A 208 -14.24 15.50 -9.53
N CYS A 209 -13.57 14.45 -10.01
CA CYS A 209 -12.45 13.84 -9.32
C CYS A 209 -11.45 13.20 -10.27
N THR A 210 -10.30 12.81 -9.74
CA THR A 210 -9.41 11.84 -10.38
C THR A 210 -9.77 10.42 -9.98
N SER A 211 -9.63 9.46 -10.89
CA SER A 211 -9.83 8.02 -10.65
C SER A 211 -8.79 7.22 -11.46
N TYR A 212 -7.57 7.13 -10.92
CA TYR A 212 -6.45 6.50 -11.61
C TYR A 212 -6.40 5.00 -11.31
N MET A 213 -7.15 4.19 -12.07
CA MET A 213 -7.12 2.74 -11.91
C MET A 213 -5.86 2.14 -12.56
N ARG A 214 -5.33 2.75 -13.61
CA ARG A 214 -4.08 2.37 -14.30
C ARG A 214 -4.03 0.87 -14.60
N ARG A 215 -3.27 0.05 -13.87
CA ARG A 215 -3.17 -1.41 -14.14
C ARG A 215 -4.49 -2.14 -13.93
N ARG A 216 -4.79 -3.09 -14.82
CA ARG A 216 -6.00 -3.92 -14.76
C ARG A 216 -5.88 -4.94 -13.64
N ARG A 217 -6.60 -4.70 -12.55
CA ARG A 217 -6.78 -5.66 -11.46
C ARG A 217 -8.27 -5.86 -11.24
N PHE A 218 -8.67 -6.99 -10.66
CA PHE A 218 -10.08 -7.34 -10.49
C PHE A 218 -10.87 -6.26 -9.74
N PRO A 219 -10.44 -5.76 -8.56
CA PRO A 219 -11.18 -4.71 -7.83
C PRO A 219 -11.27 -3.40 -8.61
N ARG A 220 -10.18 -3.00 -9.28
CA ARG A 220 -10.13 -1.77 -10.09
C ARG A 220 -11.05 -1.85 -11.31
N THR A 221 -11.12 -3.01 -11.93
CA THR A 221 -11.96 -3.24 -13.11
C THR A 221 -13.44 -3.29 -12.73
N PHE A 222 -13.76 -3.94 -11.60
CA PHE A 222 -15.09 -3.89 -11.00
C PHE A 222 -15.52 -2.46 -10.67
N MET A 223 -14.64 -1.67 -10.05
CA MET A 223 -14.94 -0.26 -9.78
C MET A 223 -15.13 0.56 -11.07
N ALA A 224 -14.38 0.30 -12.14
CA ALA A 224 -14.59 0.95 -13.44
C ALA A 224 -16.01 0.68 -14.00
N LEU A 225 -16.46 -0.59 -13.92
CA LEU A 225 -17.82 -0.98 -14.30
C LEU A 225 -18.86 -0.24 -13.45
N MET A 226 -18.68 -0.21 -12.12
CA MET A 226 -19.58 0.47 -11.20
C MET A 226 -19.69 1.99 -11.47
N LEU A 227 -18.57 2.64 -11.78
CA LEU A 227 -18.54 4.05 -12.14
C LEU A 227 -19.21 4.32 -13.50
N ASN A 228 -19.03 3.41 -14.47
CA ASN A 228 -19.69 3.49 -15.77
C ASN A 228 -21.20 3.29 -15.66
N HIS A 229 -21.64 2.25 -14.95
CA HIS A 229 -23.03 1.92 -14.66
C HIS A 229 -23.78 3.12 -14.06
N ASN A 230 -23.11 3.87 -13.16
CA ASN A 230 -23.65 5.08 -12.54
C ASN A 230 -23.48 6.37 -13.37
N ASN A 231 -22.97 6.27 -14.60
CA ASN A 231 -22.69 7.41 -15.50
C ASN A 231 -21.73 8.46 -14.93
N LEU A 232 -20.79 8.05 -14.09
CA LEU A 232 -19.89 8.95 -13.35
C LEU A 232 -18.57 9.24 -14.10
N LEU A 233 -18.08 8.30 -14.92
CA LEU A 233 -16.76 8.41 -15.57
C LEU A 233 -16.59 9.65 -16.46
N LYS A 234 -17.67 10.13 -17.10
CA LYS A 234 -17.67 11.32 -17.96
C LYS A 234 -17.28 12.62 -17.24
N HIS A 235 -17.34 12.63 -15.90
CA HIS A 235 -16.99 13.76 -15.07
C HIS A 235 -15.61 13.64 -14.41
N MET A 236 -14.81 12.62 -14.77
CA MET A 236 -13.55 12.29 -14.09
C MET A 236 -12.33 12.34 -15.01
N TYR A 237 -11.17 12.68 -14.46
CA TYR A 237 -9.90 12.25 -15.06
C TYR A 237 -9.64 10.82 -14.64
N TRP A 238 -9.79 9.86 -15.55
CA TRP A 238 -9.65 8.44 -15.23
C TRP A 238 -8.73 7.70 -16.21
N SER A 239 -8.21 6.57 -15.76
CA SER A 239 -7.35 5.71 -16.59
C SER A 239 -7.63 4.24 -16.28
N LEU A 240 -7.56 3.39 -17.30
CA LEU A 240 -7.74 1.95 -17.20
C LEU A 240 -6.89 1.25 -18.26
N GLY A 241 -6.07 0.31 -17.82
CA GLY A 241 -5.22 -0.51 -18.66
C GLY A 241 -5.99 -1.68 -19.24
N THR A 242 -5.82 -1.88 -20.53
CA THR A 242 -6.30 -3.04 -21.27
C THR A 242 -5.12 -3.93 -21.64
N LEU A 243 -4.09 -3.35 -22.29
CA LEU A 243 -2.89 -4.03 -22.75
C LEU A 243 -1.68 -3.47 -21.98
N VAL A 244 -1.46 -3.98 -20.77
CA VAL A 244 -0.41 -3.55 -19.83
C VAL A 244 0.33 -4.76 -19.27
N ASP A 245 1.48 -4.53 -18.62
CA ASP A 245 2.27 -5.57 -17.95
C ASP A 245 2.66 -6.76 -18.86
N GLY A 246 3.04 -6.46 -20.11
CA GLY A 246 3.49 -7.45 -21.10
C GLY A 246 2.35 -8.18 -21.83
N GLN A 247 1.08 -7.86 -21.54
CA GLN A 247 -0.06 -8.37 -22.31
C GLN A 247 -0.13 -7.68 -23.67
N THR A 248 -0.03 -8.46 -24.74
CA THR A 248 -0.07 -7.99 -26.13
C THR A 248 -1.29 -8.49 -26.90
N ASP A 249 -2.05 -9.43 -26.34
CA ASP A 249 -3.23 -10.05 -26.98
C ASP A 249 -4.47 -9.83 -26.11
N PHE A 250 -5.54 -9.36 -26.76
CA PHE A 250 -6.84 -9.14 -26.14
C PHE A 250 -7.48 -10.43 -25.61
N LYS A 251 -7.10 -11.62 -26.10
CA LYS A 251 -7.65 -12.90 -25.60
C LYS A 251 -7.48 -13.09 -24.08
N ALA A 252 -6.32 -12.72 -23.54
CA ALA A 252 -6.06 -12.81 -22.10
C ALA A 252 -6.97 -11.84 -21.33
N VAL A 253 -7.17 -10.64 -21.89
CA VAL A 253 -8.05 -9.61 -21.34
C VAL A 253 -9.51 -10.07 -21.35
N GLU A 254 -9.97 -10.64 -22.48
CA GLU A 254 -11.31 -11.17 -22.66
C GLU A 254 -11.61 -12.30 -21.67
N TYR A 255 -10.66 -13.21 -21.48
CA TYR A 255 -10.76 -14.26 -20.47
C TYR A 255 -10.93 -13.69 -19.05
N GLN A 256 -10.15 -12.67 -18.69
CA GLN A 256 -10.30 -11.98 -17.39
C GLN A 256 -11.67 -11.29 -17.26
N ILE A 257 -12.19 -10.66 -18.33
CA ILE A 257 -13.55 -10.07 -18.33
C ILE A 257 -14.59 -11.16 -18.10
N GLY A 258 -14.50 -12.27 -18.83
CA GLY A 258 -15.44 -13.38 -18.68
C GLY A 258 -15.46 -13.97 -17.27
N ARG A 259 -14.30 -14.06 -16.59
CA ARG A 259 -14.22 -14.47 -15.18
C ARG A 259 -14.90 -13.46 -14.25
N LEU A 260 -14.62 -12.17 -14.43
CA LEU A 260 -15.24 -11.09 -13.67
C LEU A 260 -16.77 -11.09 -13.83
N GLU A 261 -17.26 -11.24 -15.06
CA GLU A 261 -18.69 -11.34 -15.37
C GLU A 261 -19.33 -12.56 -14.71
N LYS A 262 -18.74 -13.74 -14.87
CA LYS A 262 -19.25 -14.97 -14.25
C LYS A 262 -19.31 -14.84 -12.72
N TRP A 263 -18.25 -14.30 -12.10
CA TRP A 263 -18.24 -14.05 -10.66
C TRP A 263 -19.31 -13.05 -10.26
N SER A 264 -19.39 -11.90 -10.94
CA SER A 264 -20.39 -10.86 -10.67
C SER A 264 -21.80 -11.42 -10.74
N ASN A 265 -22.12 -12.17 -11.80
CA ASN A 265 -23.44 -12.79 -11.99
C ASN A 265 -23.75 -13.88 -10.96
N SER A 266 -22.73 -14.47 -10.32
CA SER A 266 -22.93 -15.43 -9.22
C SER A 266 -23.26 -14.76 -7.89
N LYS A 267 -23.06 -13.44 -7.76
CA LYS A 267 -23.31 -12.68 -6.54
C LYS A 267 -24.70 -12.08 -6.59
N TRP A 268 -25.55 -12.48 -5.64
CA TRP A 268 -26.94 -12.04 -5.54
C TRP A 268 -27.10 -10.52 -5.42
N ASN A 269 -26.08 -9.83 -4.93
CA ASN A 269 -26.07 -8.40 -4.70
C ASN A 269 -25.32 -7.60 -5.78
N SER A 270 -24.82 -8.20 -6.85
CA SER A 270 -24.17 -7.41 -7.91
C SER A 270 -25.19 -6.55 -8.67
N PRO A 271 -24.96 -5.24 -8.85
CA PRO A 271 -25.85 -4.37 -9.62
C PRO A 271 -25.51 -4.33 -11.12
N LEU A 272 -24.44 -4.98 -11.54
CA LEU A 272 -23.92 -4.89 -12.91
C LEU A 272 -24.74 -5.74 -13.88
N GLU A 273 -24.95 -5.20 -15.07
CA GLU A 273 -25.72 -5.85 -16.14
C GLU A 273 -24.81 -6.29 -17.30
N VAL A 274 -25.35 -7.11 -18.21
CA VAL A 274 -24.61 -7.57 -19.41
C VAL A 274 -24.04 -6.40 -20.21
N ALA A 275 -24.79 -5.30 -20.32
CA ALA A 275 -24.35 -4.10 -21.03
C ALA A 275 -23.09 -3.45 -20.43
N ASP A 276 -22.88 -3.56 -19.11
CA ASP A 276 -21.67 -3.04 -18.45
C ASP A 276 -20.44 -3.84 -18.89
N PHE A 277 -20.57 -5.17 -19.01
CA PHE A 277 -19.50 -6.03 -19.48
C PHE A 277 -19.24 -5.86 -20.98
N ASP A 278 -20.28 -5.65 -21.78
CA ASP A 278 -20.14 -5.32 -23.20
C ASP A 278 -19.41 -3.98 -23.40
N TRP A 279 -19.71 -2.97 -22.59
CA TRP A 279 -18.94 -1.72 -22.56
C TRP A 279 -17.47 -1.99 -22.23
N LEU A 280 -17.17 -2.79 -21.22
CA LEU A 280 -15.80 -3.10 -20.84
C LEU A 280 -15.05 -3.87 -21.95
N ARG A 281 -15.72 -4.78 -22.67
CA ARG A 281 -15.17 -5.47 -23.85
C ARG A 281 -14.90 -4.54 -25.02
N SER A 282 -15.66 -3.45 -25.14
CA SER A 282 -15.42 -2.44 -26.18
C SER A 282 -14.14 -1.62 -25.98
N ILE A 283 -13.53 -1.67 -24.79
CA ILE A 283 -12.27 -0.98 -24.49
C ILE A 283 -11.09 -1.82 -25.01
N ASP A 284 -10.82 -1.69 -26.31
CA ASP A 284 -9.76 -2.41 -27.03
C ASP A 284 -8.34 -1.83 -26.83
N LYS A 285 -8.23 -0.68 -26.15
CA LYS A 285 -6.97 0.03 -25.90
C LYS A 285 -6.92 0.67 -24.52
N ASN A 286 -5.70 0.97 -24.08
CA ASN A 286 -5.46 1.67 -22.82
C ASN A 286 -6.17 3.03 -22.79
N ILE A 287 -6.90 3.30 -21.72
CA ILE A 287 -7.44 4.61 -21.40
C ILE A 287 -6.44 5.35 -20.52
N THR A 288 -5.93 6.49 -21.00
CA THR A 288 -5.08 7.40 -20.24
C THR A 288 -5.73 8.79 -20.19
N CYS A 289 -5.42 9.55 -19.14
CA CYS A 289 -5.85 10.94 -19.01
C CYS A 289 -4.68 11.92 -18.84
N ASP A 290 -3.45 11.41 -18.74
CA ASP A 290 -2.22 12.18 -18.63
C ASP A 290 -1.14 11.63 -19.58
N SER A 291 0.07 12.20 -19.49
CA SER A 291 1.23 11.80 -20.29
C SER A 291 1.95 10.56 -19.74
N ASN A 292 1.52 10.01 -18.61
CA ASN A 292 2.17 8.85 -18.02
C ASN A 292 1.76 7.58 -18.77
N THR A 293 2.71 6.67 -18.96
CA THR A 293 2.36 5.33 -19.45
C THR A 293 1.62 4.58 -18.36
N LEU A 294 0.90 3.49 -18.67
CA LEU A 294 0.25 2.69 -17.64
C LEU A 294 1.18 1.68 -16.94
N VAL A 295 2.44 1.59 -17.38
CA VAL A 295 3.46 0.72 -16.79
C VAL A 295 4.43 1.46 -15.87
N ASP A 296 4.48 2.81 -15.93
CA ASP A 296 5.35 3.62 -15.08
C ASP A 296 5.06 3.37 -13.60
N ASN A 297 6.12 3.19 -12.81
CA ASN A 297 6.01 3.24 -11.36
C ASN A 297 5.82 4.70 -10.93
N LEU A 298 4.60 5.05 -10.53
CA LEU A 298 4.25 6.41 -10.06
C LEU A 298 4.17 6.47 -8.53
N ALA A 299 4.87 5.56 -7.84
CA ALA A 299 4.97 5.60 -6.38
C ALA A 299 5.76 6.82 -5.90
N TYR A 300 6.75 7.26 -6.69
CA TYR A 300 7.63 8.37 -6.35
C TYR A 300 8.10 9.16 -7.59
N GLY A 301 8.64 10.36 -7.36
CA GLY A 301 9.26 11.21 -8.37
C GLY A 301 8.32 12.27 -8.96
N ASN A 302 8.85 13.11 -9.85
CA ASN A 302 8.14 14.29 -10.39
C ASN A 302 6.85 13.95 -11.16
N SER A 303 6.76 12.76 -11.73
CA SER A 303 5.57 12.28 -12.45
C SER A 303 4.55 11.57 -11.55
N SER A 304 4.85 11.38 -10.25
CA SER A 304 3.98 10.67 -9.31
C SER A 304 2.62 11.35 -9.11
N ILE A 305 2.55 12.66 -9.38
CA ILE A 305 1.35 13.48 -9.28
C ILE A 305 1.18 14.31 -10.56
N THR A 306 0.03 14.13 -11.23
CA THR A 306 -0.40 15.00 -12.32
C THR A 306 -1.08 16.25 -11.76
N TRP A 307 -0.29 17.26 -11.37
CA TRP A 307 -0.77 18.46 -10.68
C TRP A 307 -1.90 19.20 -11.39
N LYS A 308 -1.86 19.29 -12.73
CA LYS A 308 -2.94 19.88 -13.51
C LYS A 308 -4.30 19.24 -13.23
N HIS A 309 -4.34 17.94 -12.97
CA HIS A 309 -5.57 17.25 -12.60
C HIS A 309 -6.00 17.57 -11.17
N MET A 310 -5.05 17.60 -10.22
CA MET A 310 -5.31 17.99 -8.83
C MET A 310 -5.91 19.41 -8.78
N TRP A 311 -5.37 20.32 -9.61
CA TRP A 311 -5.84 21.70 -9.73
C TRP A 311 -7.17 21.87 -10.45
N ASN A 312 -7.74 20.83 -11.04
CA ASN A 312 -8.96 20.92 -11.82
C ASN A 312 -10.05 19.96 -11.33
N THR A 313 -9.85 19.33 -10.18
CA THR A 313 -10.79 18.38 -9.55
C THR A 313 -11.20 18.84 -8.16
N LYS A 314 -12.36 18.37 -7.69
CA LYS A 314 -12.93 18.68 -6.37
C LYS A 314 -12.36 17.77 -5.28
N PHE A 315 -12.16 16.48 -5.60
CA PHE A 315 -11.56 15.48 -4.70
C PHE A 315 -10.81 14.40 -5.50
N ALA A 316 -10.17 13.45 -4.81
CA ALA A 316 -9.56 12.26 -5.41
C ALA A 316 -10.35 11.00 -5.06
N LEU A 317 -10.73 10.19 -6.05
CA LEU A 317 -11.12 8.80 -5.83
C LEU A 317 -9.85 7.94 -5.86
N VAL A 318 -9.38 7.57 -4.67
CA VAL A 318 -8.12 6.85 -4.48
C VAL A 318 -8.37 5.35 -4.62
N HIS A 319 -7.64 4.69 -5.50
CA HIS A 319 -7.68 3.24 -5.66
C HIS A 319 -6.41 2.66 -5.05
N GLU A 320 -6.53 1.96 -3.92
CA GLU A 320 -5.40 1.27 -3.31
C GLU A 320 -4.96 0.07 -4.15
N THR A 321 -3.76 -0.43 -3.86
CA THR A 321 -3.11 -1.47 -4.67
C THR A 321 -3.89 -2.79 -4.62
N MET A 322 -4.46 -3.13 -3.45
CA MET A 322 -5.17 -4.38 -3.16
C MET A 322 -6.44 -4.12 -2.33
N PRO A 323 -7.55 -3.63 -2.90
CA PRO A 323 -8.81 -3.52 -2.17
C PRO A 323 -9.42 -4.91 -1.90
N ASN A 324 -9.61 -5.28 -0.64
CA ASN A 324 -10.18 -6.59 -0.26
C ASN A 324 -11.69 -6.71 -0.57
N GLY A 325 -12.20 -7.96 -0.55
CA GLY A 325 -13.64 -8.25 -0.57
C GLY A 325 -14.30 -8.24 -1.95
N LEU A 326 -13.57 -7.90 -3.01
CA LEU A 326 -14.05 -7.92 -4.40
C LEU A 326 -13.51 -9.11 -5.20
N GLU A 327 -13.07 -10.19 -4.57
CA GLU A 327 -12.38 -11.28 -5.27
C GLU A 327 -13.02 -12.66 -5.00
N PRO A 328 -13.05 -13.58 -5.98
CA PRO A 328 -13.64 -14.92 -5.81
C PRO A 328 -12.88 -15.85 -4.86
N ILE A 329 -11.64 -15.51 -4.54
CA ILE A 329 -10.53 -16.45 -4.26
C ILE A 329 -10.11 -16.38 -2.77
N PHE A 330 -10.09 -15.19 -2.16
CA PHE A 330 -9.70 -15.06 -0.76
C PHE A 330 -10.86 -15.32 0.22
N LYS A 331 -11.19 -16.59 0.45
CA LYS A 331 -11.98 -16.99 1.63
C LYS A 331 -11.04 -17.15 2.83
N GLY A 332 -11.13 -16.24 3.80
CA GLY A 332 -10.67 -16.52 5.18
C GLY A 332 -9.52 -15.68 5.73
N PHE A 333 -9.09 -14.62 5.05
CA PHE A 333 -8.15 -13.66 5.63
C PHE A 333 -8.83 -12.30 5.85
N ASP A 334 -8.78 -11.83 7.11
CA ASP A 334 -9.12 -10.47 7.49
C ASP A 334 -8.06 -9.54 6.89
N HIS A 335 -8.22 -9.19 5.61
CA HIS A 335 -7.19 -8.40 4.93
C HIS A 335 -6.96 -7.09 5.65
N ILE A 336 -5.70 -6.90 5.99
CA ILE A 336 -5.19 -5.77 6.75
C ILE A 336 -5.00 -4.61 5.76
N PRO A 337 -5.34 -3.36 6.12
CA PRO A 337 -5.07 -2.23 5.25
C PRO A 337 -3.60 -2.12 4.88
N PHE A 338 -3.27 -2.24 3.61
CA PHE A 338 -1.97 -1.84 3.10
C PHE A 338 -2.04 -0.40 2.62
N LEU A 339 -1.30 0.49 3.30
CA LEU A 339 -1.27 1.91 2.99
C LEU A 339 -0.11 2.22 2.05
N SER A 340 -0.39 2.25 0.74
CA SER A 340 0.62 2.64 -0.25
C SER A 340 0.78 4.16 -0.32
N GLU A 341 1.61 4.66 -1.25
CA GLU A 341 1.78 6.10 -1.46
C GLU A 341 0.44 6.80 -1.78
N LYS A 342 -0.50 6.04 -2.37
CA LYS A 342 -1.76 6.56 -2.91
C LYS A 342 -2.64 7.08 -1.79
N ALA A 343 -2.65 6.41 -0.63
CA ALA A 343 -3.37 6.86 0.56
C ALA A 343 -2.92 8.24 1.04
N TYR A 344 -1.67 8.62 0.82
CA TYR A 344 -1.11 9.89 1.32
C TYR A 344 -1.08 11.02 0.29
N LYS A 345 -1.25 10.71 -1.01
CA LYS A 345 -1.29 11.72 -2.08
C LYS A 345 -2.34 12.83 -1.85
N PRO A 346 -3.57 12.57 -1.38
CA PRO A 346 -4.54 13.63 -1.09
C PRO A 346 -4.02 14.65 -0.08
N PHE A 347 -3.25 14.21 0.93
CA PHE A 347 -2.67 15.10 1.93
C PHE A 347 -1.51 15.92 1.35
N ALA A 348 -0.69 15.31 0.50
CA ALA A 348 0.38 15.99 -0.22
C ALA A 348 -0.13 17.03 -1.24
N THR A 349 -1.35 16.87 -1.77
CA THR A 349 -1.94 17.77 -2.78
C THR A 349 -3.00 18.71 -2.25
N GLY A 350 -3.38 18.58 -0.97
CA GLY A 350 -4.43 19.36 -0.36
C GLY A 350 -5.81 19.07 -0.96
N GLN A 351 -6.17 17.80 -1.10
CA GLN A 351 -7.45 17.36 -1.63
C GLN A 351 -8.26 16.55 -0.60
N LEU A 352 -9.58 16.67 -0.69
CA LEU A 352 -10.51 15.66 -0.18
C LEU A 352 -10.30 14.34 -0.90
N PHE A 353 -10.72 13.22 -0.29
CA PHE A 353 -10.65 11.92 -0.94
C PHE A 353 -11.84 11.01 -0.61
N VAL A 354 -12.13 10.12 -1.56
CA VAL A 354 -12.95 8.92 -1.35
C VAL A 354 -12.02 7.72 -1.56
N MET A 355 -12.03 6.77 -0.63
CA MET A 355 -11.10 5.65 -0.61
C MET A 355 -11.75 4.37 -1.16
N HIS A 356 -11.15 3.82 -2.21
CA HIS A 356 -11.38 2.45 -2.65
C HIS A 356 -10.17 1.60 -2.27
N GLY A 357 -10.18 1.09 -1.04
CA GLY A 357 -9.14 0.25 -0.46
C GLY A 357 -9.71 -0.85 0.43
N CYS A 358 -8.86 -1.49 1.21
CA CYS A 358 -9.26 -2.50 2.20
C CYS A 358 -10.20 -1.92 3.26
N VAL A 359 -10.97 -2.81 3.89
CA VAL A 359 -11.72 -2.51 5.12
C VAL A 359 -10.80 -1.79 6.11
N GLY A 360 -11.22 -0.62 6.61
CA GLY A 360 -10.54 0.17 7.62
C GLY A 360 -9.33 0.99 7.13
N THR A 361 -9.13 1.12 5.82
CA THR A 361 -8.08 2.00 5.27
C THR A 361 -8.24 3.45 5.76
N VAL A 362 -9.47 3.98 5.81
CA VAL A 362 -9.73 5.34 6.28
C VAL A 362 -9.51 5.44 7.79
N ARG A 363 -9.95 4.43 8.54
CA ARG A 363 -9.65 4.32 9.97
C ARG A 363 -8.16 4.37 10.25
N ALA A 364 -7.34 3.65 9.48
CA ALA A 364 -5.89 3.67 9.64
C ALA A 364 -5.29 5.07 9.47
N LEU A 365 -5.73 5.81 8.44
CA LEU A 365 -5.30 7.21 8.23
C LEU A 365 -5.74 8.12 9.38
N ARG A 366 -6.96 7.94 9.89
CA ARG A 366 -7.47 8.68 11.05
C ARG A 366 -6.64 8.40 12.30
N ASP A 367 -6.31 7.15 12.56
CA ASP A 367 -5.51 6.72 13.71
C ASP A 367 -4.05 7.23 13.63
N GLN A 368 -3.55 7.49 12.42
CA GLN A 368 -2.26 8.16 12.17
C GLN A 368 -2.31 9.69 12.37
N GLY A 369 -3.48 10.28 12.63
CA GLY A 369 -3.63 11.70 12.96
C GLY A 369 -4.00 12.61 11.79
N TYR A 370 -4.30 12.04 10.62
CA TYR A 370 -4.81 12.81 9.48
C TYR A 370 -6.28 13.19 9.67
N ASP A 371 -6.64 14.38 9.23
CA ASP A 371 -8.02 14.77 9.04
C ASP A 371 -8.55 14.10 7.76
N VAL A 372 -9.51 13.19 7.94
CA VAL A 372 -10.12 12.44 6.85
C VAL A 372 -11.41 13.08 6.34
N PHE A 373 -11.84 14.23 6.88
CA PHE A 373 -12.99 15.00 6.39
C PHE A 373 -14.35 14.32 6.53
N ASP A 374 -14.61 13.65 7.66
CA ASP A 374 -15.86 12.91 7.95
C ASP A 374 -17.14 13.80 7.92
N ASP A 375 -16.99 15.12 8.02
CA ASP A 375 -18.08 16.10 7.92
C ASP A 375 -18.47 16.44 6.47
N ILE A 376 -17.58 16.16 5.50
CA ILE A 376 -17.79 16.44 4.07
C ILE A 376 -17.98 15.15 3.28
N ILE A 377 -17.21 14.11 3.60
CA ILE A 377 -17.19 12.81 2.93
C ILE A 377 -17.74 11.75 3.88
N SER A 378 -18.76 11.01 3.43
CA SER A 378 -19.25 9.84 4.16
C SER A 378 -18.27 8.68 4.00
N HIS A 379 -17.65 8.25 5.09
CA HIS A 379 -16.81 7.05 5.15
C HIS A 379 -17.54 5.81 5.70
N ASP A 380 -18.87 5.79 5.64
CA ASP A 380 -19.70 4.66 6.08
C ASP A 380 -19.44 3.35 5.32
N TYR A 381 -18.68 3.43 4.22
CA TYR A 381 -18.18 2.30 3.46
C TYR A 381 -16.90 1.66 4.03
N ASP A 382 -16.14 2.36 4.89
CA ASP A 382 -14.78 1.96 5.26
C ASP A 382 -14.75 0.62 6.01
N LEU A 383 -15.75 0.35 6.85
CA LEU A 383 -15.82 -0.89 7.64
C LEU A 383 -16.72 -1.95 7.00
N VAL A 384 -17.13 -1.78 5.75
CA VAL A 384 -18.02 -2.74 5.06
C VAL A 384 -17.22 -3.89 4.47
N GLU A 385 -17.36 -5.08 5.04
CA GLU A 385 -16.60 -6.27 4.63
C GLU A 385 -16.91 -6.73 3.20
N ASP A 386 -18.19 -6.84 2.86
CA ASP A 386 -18.62 -7.22 1.51
C ASP A 386 -18.15 -6.16 0.49
N GLY A 387 -17.26 -6.56 -0.42
CA GLY A 387 -16.65 -5.62 -1.35
C GLY A 387 -17.64 -5.03 -2.35
N ILE A 388 -18.70 -5.77 -2.71
CA ILE A 388 -19.74 -5.26 -3.63
C ILE A 388 -20.55 -4.17 -2.92
N GLU A 389 -20.99 -4.41 -1.68
CA GLU A 389 -21.69 -3.40 -0.88
C GLU A 389 -20.82 -2.18 -0.60
N ARG A 390 -19.54 -2.38 -0.31
CA ARG A 390 -18.58 -1.28 -0.16
C ARG A 390 -18.42 -0.48 -1.46
N ALA A 391 -18.28 -1.15 -2.61
CA ALA A 391 -18.20 -0.47 -3.90
C ALA A 391 -19.48 0.32 -4.24
N LYS A 392 -20.67 -0.22 -3.89
CA LYS A 392 -21.95 0.50 -4.02
C LYS A 392 -21.99 1.76 -3.16
N LYS A 393 -21.56 1.67 -1.90
CA LYS A 393 -21.53 2.85 -1.00
C LYS A 393 -20.52 3.90 -1.48
N ILE A 394 -19.34 3.48 -1.95
CA ILE A 394 -18.37 4.37 -2.59
C ILE A 394 -19.02 5.09 -3.79
N CYS A 395 -19.69 4.37 -4.70
CA CYS A 395 -20.36 4.98 -5.85
C CYS A 395 -21.52 5.91 -5.43
N THR A 396 -22.26 5.54 -4.38
CA THR A 396 -23.33 6.36 -3.81
C THR A 396 -22.78 7.67 -3.29
N GLU A 397 -21.65 7.63 -2.59
CA GLU A 397 -20.98 8.82 -2.07
C GLU A 397 -20.43 9.70 -3.21
N VAL A 398 -19.74 9.10 -4.18
CA VAL A 398 -19.26 9.83 -5.38
C VAL A 398 -20.42 10.49 -6.13
N LYS A 399 -21.57 9.80 -6.25
CA LYS A 399 -22.78 10.35 -6.86
C LYS A 399 -23.36 11.50 -6.03
N ARG A 400 -23.43 11.38 -4.69
CA ARG A 400 -23.83 12.48 -3.79
C ARG A 400 -22.95 13.71 -3.98
N LEU A 401 -21.64 13.53 -3.99
CA LEU A 401 -20.65 14.58 -4.21
C LEU A 401 -20.79 15.23 -5.60
N SER A 402 -21.17 14.46 -6.61
CA SER A 402 -21.42 14.98 -7.97
C SER A 402 -22.64 15.89 -8.06
N MET A 403 -23.57 15.79 -7.11
CA MET A 403 -24.81 16.57 -7.08
C MET A 403 -24.66 17.91 -6.34
N ILE A 404 -23.55 18.12 -5.62
CA ILE A 404 -23.27 19.41 -4.96
C ILE A 404 -22.99 20.47 -6.06
N PRO A 405 -23.67 21.63 -6.03
CA PRO A 405 -23.43 22.73 -6.97
C PRO A 405 -21.99 23.24 -6.97
N ASP A 406 -21.50 23.72 -8.12
CA ASP A 406 -20.11 24.17 -8.26
C ASP A 406 -19.73 25.33 -7.33
N ASN A 407 -20.64 26.29 -7.12
CA ASN A 407 -20.43 27.41 -6.21
C ASN A 407 -20.33 26.95 -4.75
N GLU A 408 -21.13 25.96 -4.36
CA GLU A 408 -21.05 25.37 -3.02
C GLU A 408 -19.74 24.58 -2.84
N TRP A 409 -19.30 23.86 -3.87
CA TRP A 409 -18.00 23.20 -3.88
C TRP A 409 -16.84 24.18 -3.70
N GLU A 410 -16.87 25.32 -4.38
CA GLU A 410 -15.86 26.38 -4.24
C GLU A 410 -15.81 26.92 -2.79
N ASP A 411 -16.97 27.08 -2.15
CA ASP A 411 -17.08 27.49 -0.75
C ASP A 411 -16.54 26.44 0.22
N ILE A 412 -16.92 25.17 0.03
CA ILE A 412 -16.41 24.05 0.82
C ILE A 412 -14.88 24.02 0.73
N LEU A 413 -14.33 23.96 -0.48
CA LEU A 413 -12.88 23.83 -0.67
C LEU A 413 -12.10 25.03 -0.11
N LYS A 414 -12.64 26.24 -0.22
CA LYS A 414 -12.05 27.43 0.42
C LYS A 414 -12.06 27.33 1.95
N SER A 415 -13.15 26.84 2.54
CA SER A 415 -13.25 26.70 3.99
C SER A 415 -12.28 25.65 4.56
N LEU A 416 -11.88 24.66 3.75
CA LEU A 416 -11.01 23.56 4.16
C LEU A 416 -9.50 23.87 4.09
N ILE A 417 -9.09 25.05 3.59
CA ILE A 417 -7.66 25.43 3.49
C ILE A 417 -6.87 25.15 4.77
N PRO A 418 -7.33 25.55 5.98
CA PRO A 418 -6.58 25.29 7.21
C PRO A 418 -6.40 23.79 7.50
N ARG A 419 -7.36 22.95 7.09
CA ARG A 419 -7.32 21.49 7.29
C ARG A 419 -6.39 20.81 6.28
N PHE A 420 -6.36 21.30 5.04
CA PHE A 420 -5.36 20.88 4.06
C PHE A 420 -3.94 21.23 4.51
N GLU A 421 -3.73 22.46 5.01
CA GLU A 421 -2.44 22.89 5.57
C GLU A 421 -2.04 22.05 6.79
N TYR A 422 -2.98 21.72 7.68
CA TYR A 422 -2.74 20.80 8.79
C TYR A 422 -2.23 19.44 8.31
N ASN A 423 -2.94 18.79 7.37
CA ASN A 423 -2.55 17.49 6.85
C ASN A 423 -1.21 17.52 6.11
N PHE A 424 -0.95 18.55 5.29
CA PHE A 424 0.32 18.71 4.59
C PHE A 424 1.49 18.90 5.57
N ASN A 425 1.30 19.71 6.60
CA ASN A 425 2.31 19.93 7.64
C ASN A 425 2.55 18.67 8.48
N HIS A 426 1.49 17.93 8.82
CA HIS A 426 1.58 16.65 9.50
C HIS A 426 2.43 15.66 8.69
N LEU A 427 2.08 15.46 7.41
CA LEU A 427 2.83 14.61 6.47
C LEU A 427 4.31 15.05 6.37
N SER A 428 4.57 16.34 6.19
CA SER A 428 5.94 16.88 6.05
C SER A 428 6.81 16.71 7.30
N GLN A 429 6.19 16.51 8.46
CA GLN A 429 6.88 16.29 9.73
C GLN A 429 7.04 14.81 10.10
N VAL A 430 6.49 13.91 9.27
CA VAL A 430 6.59 12.47 9.48
C VAL A 430 8.04 12.02 9.51
N ARG A 431 8.37 11.32 10.59
CA ARG A 431 9.62 10.55 10.74
C ARG A 431 9.29 9.08 10.58
N HIS A 432 10.29 8.29 10.24
CA HIS A 432 10.11 6.84 10.26
C HIS A 432 9.76 6.43 11.70
N ASN A 433 8.59 5.84 11.86
CA ASN A 433 8.01 5.53 13.17
C ASN A 433 8.89 4.59 14.00
N VAL A 434 9.63 3.69 13.32
CA VAL A 434 10.54 2.73 13.93
C VAL A 434 12.01 3.05 13.67
N LEU A 435 12.40 3.68 12.56
CA LEU A 435 13.82 3.80 12.17
C LEU A 435 14.45 5.15 12.50
N ARG A 436 15.61 5.14 13.17
CA ARG A 436 16.50 6.28 13.35
C ARG A 436 17.89 5.94 12.81
N VAL A 437 18.40 6.79 11.94
CA VAL A 437 19.76 6.66 11.41
C VAL A 437 20.68 7.49 12.28
N HIS A 438 21.59 6.82 13.00
CA HIS A 438 22.69 7.45 13.70
C HIS A 438 23.99 6.88 13.12
N VAL A 439 24.58 7.59 12.16
CA VAL A 439 25.91 7.22 11.65
C VAL A 439 26.94 7.62 12.71
N ASN A 440 27.16 6.75 13.69
CA ASN A 440 28.22 6.91 14.69
C ASN A 440 29.44 6.07 14.30
N ASP A 441 30.64 6.63 14.47
CA ASP A 441 31.91 5.93 14.30
C ASP A 441 31.94 4.72 15.26
N PRO A 442 32.29 3.50 14.79
CA PRO A 442 32.44 2.30 15.62
C PRO A 442 33.30 2.49 16.89
N LYS A 443 34.14 3.53 16.93
CA LYS A 443 35.01 3.89 18.07
C LYS A 443 34.29 4.48 19.29
N ASP A 444 33.05 4.93 19.16
CA ASP A 444 32.29 5.51 20.28
C ASP A 444 31.61 4.46 21.19
N ARG A 445 31.85 3.15 20.94
CA ARG A 445 31.46 2.06 21.85
C ARG A 445 32.32 2.08 23.12
N THR A 446 32.10 3.05 24.00
CA THR A 446 32.38 2.83 25.42
C THR A 446 31.21 2.05 26.00
N ILE A 447 31.48 0.77 26.26
CA ILE A 447 30.60 -0.13 27.03
C ILE A 447 30.34 0.56 28.38
N GLN A 448 29.08 0.88 28.66
CA GLN A 448 28.59 1.10 30.03
C GLN A 448 27.69 -0.06 30.42
#